data_AF-A0AA36BF27-F1
#
_entry.id   AF-A0AA36BF27-F1
#
_cell.length_a   1.000
_cell.length_b   1.000
_cell.length_c   1.000
_cell.angle_alpha   90.00
_cell.angle_beta   90.00
_cell.angle_gamma   90.00
#
_symmetry.space_group_name_H-M   'P 1'
#
loop_
_entity.id
_entity.type
_entity.pdbx_description
1 polymer ?
#
loop_
_entity_poly.entity_id
_entity_poly.type
_entity_poly.pdbx_seq_one_letter_code
_entity_poly.pdbx_strand_id
1 'polypeptide(L)'
;MYHSSQLKTKAACNCGRKQADKEDPFNHEAANFEFYDSMEKSCCCSLQHVDLPVFKPGTDSFQPSPLVKPSNVNLREGSKSDITHGIGNLSLALSLGQSGSSDLFASTNMNTESLAEASNSHPQEIRLTQPEVERVFDRQHSTTEYLPDMINSDSPSGLLPKFSSWSLCALGKTSSYVHSQGLDLPGFFHGSNFLLPWDISLRMEKDKWPGLGEANKKTKQKRIQKESGEVNVRVYIGVEYECPRGHRFFSSGPDKLVKMSSSSNVKDNAHKLLTSDMPLFCSCPCRTKGHMAQLMRVYAAPPECPITVTLNPVVQPAHPHHGPNFYPGNDDPIKLSPGNIWVLRLPHIYVGNGHVHSKPNDFNQQNLGCLNKGIFGYQHIMDT
;
A
#
# COMPACT_ATOMS: atom_id res chain seq x y z
N MET A 1 -13.00 -9.48 -33.62
CA MET A 1 -13.70 -8.24 -33.19
C MET A 1 -13.79 -8.29 -31.68
N TYR A 2 -13.26 -7.30 -30.98
CA TYR A 2 -13.43 -7.19 -29.53
C TYR A 2 -14.84 -6.65 -29.25
N HIS A 3 -15.63 -7.38 -28.45
CA HIS A 3 -17.00 -6.98 -28.08
C HIS A 3 -16.99 -5.78 -27.12
N SER A 4 -17.22 -4.57 -27.61
CA SER A 4 -17.43 -3.40 -26.74
C SER A 4 -18.89 -3.36 -26.28
N SER A 5 -19.12 -3.22 -24.97
CA SER A 5 -20.47 -3.04 -24.41
C SER A 5 -21.09 -1.68 -24.72
N GLN A 6 -20.32 -0.74 -25.29
CA GLN A 6 -20.66 0.68 -25.48
C GLN A 6 -21.07 1.41 -24.19
N LEU A 7 -20.90 0.77 -23.02
CA LEU A 7 -21.24 1.36 -21.74
C LEU A 7 -20.20 2.43 -21.40
N LYS A 8 -20.68 3.64 -21.11
CA LYS A 8 -19.87 4.75 -20.63
C LYS A 8 -20.19 5.02 -19.17
N THR A 9 -19.15 4.97 -18.34
CA THR A 9 -19.19 5.41 -16.96
C THR A 9 -18.47 6.75 -16.84
N LYS A 10 -18.57 7.43 -15.70
CA LYS A 10 -17.74 8.59 -15.40
C LYS A 10 -16.73 8.22 -14.32
N ALA A 11 -15.49 8.66 -14.51
CA ALA A 11 -14.44 8.50 -13.52
C ALA A 11 -13.58 9.77 -13.41
N ALA A 12 -13.08 10.04 -12.21
CA ALA A 12 -12.15 11.16 -12.01
C ALA A 12 -10.69 10.75 -12.30
N CYS A 13 -9.81 11.72 -12.55
CA CYS A 13 -8.37 11.50 -12.77
C CYS A 13 -7.61 11.11 -11.50
N ASN A 14 -6.30 10.85 -11.59
CA ASN A 14 -5.46 10.44 -10.46
C ASN A 14 -5.64 11.36 -9.24
N CYS A 15 -5.51 12.68 -9.42
CA CYS A 15 -5.70 13.67 -8.35
C CYS A 15 -7.19 14.02 -8.05
N GLY A 16 -8.12 13.59 -8.91
CA GLY A 16 -9.55 13.87 -8.77
C GLY A 16 -10.01 15.28 -9.18
N ARG A 17 -9.18 16.13 -9.81
CA ARG A 17 -9.57 17.49 -10.26
C ARG A 17 -10.42 17.53 -11.53
N LYS A 18 -10.36 16.49 -12.36
CA LYS A 18 -11.15 16.39 -13.60
C LYS A 18 -11.90 15.06 -13.63
N GLN A 19 -13.06 15.07 -14.28
CA GLN A 19 -13.85 13.87 -14.58
C GLN A 19 -14.02 13.74 -16.09
N ALA A 20 -13.94 12.51 -16.58
CA ALA A 20 -14.14 12.18 -17.97
C ALA A 20 -15.03 10.94 -18.09
N ASP A 21 -15.57 10.74 -19.29
CA ASP A 21 -16.23 9.49 -19.62
C ASP A 21 -15.17 8.39 -19.75
N LYS A 22 -15.43 7.25 -19.11
CA LYS A 22 -14.60 6.06 -19.13
C LYS A 22 -15.37 4.94 -19.80
N GLU A 23 -14.82 4.45 -20.90
CA GLU A 23 -15.36 3.30 -21.61
C GLU A 23 -15.13 2.02 -20.81
N ASP A 24 -15.97 1.01 -21.05
CA ASP A 24 -15.86 -0.30 -20.43
C ASP A 24 -14.52 -0.97 -20.82
N PRO A 25 -13.60 -1.20 -19.86
CA PRO A 25 -12.26 -1.66 -20.18
C PRO A 25 -12.23 -3.14 -20.55
N PHE A 26 -11.45 -3.48 -21.58
CA PHE A 26 -11.27 -4.86 -22.03
C PHE A 26 -10.24 -5.66 -21.23
N ASN A 27 -9.31 -4.98 -20.60
CA ASN A 27 -8.23 -5.57 -19.80
C ASN A 27 -7.88 -4.64 -18.63
N HIS A 28 -7.03 -5.11 -17.72
CA HIS A 28 -6.68 -4.37 -16.52
C HIS A 28 -5.77 -3.16 -16.77
N GLU A 29 -4.98 -3.19 -17.85
CA GLU A 29 -4.16 -2.03 -18.28
C GLU A 29 -5.05 -0.86 -18.70
N ALA A 30 -6.05 -1.11 -19.55
CA ALA A 30 -7.06 -0.11 -19.92
C ALA A 30 -7.84 0.40 -18.70
N ALA A 31 -8.21 -0.52 -17.79
CA ALA A 31 -9.00 -0.20 -16.60
C ALA A 31 -8.24 0.65 -15.56
N ASN A 32 -6.96 0.33 -15.32
CA ASN A 32 -6.17 0.86 -14.22
C ASN A 32 -5.05 1.82 -14.64
N PHE A 33 -4.68 1.87 -15.92
CA PHE A 33 -3.55 2.68 -16.39
C PHE A 33 -3.93 3.60 -17.55
N GLU A 34 -4.29 3.09 -18.72
CA GLU A 34 -4.41 3.90 -19.95
C GLU A 34 -5.40 5.07 -19.81
N PHE A 35 -6.56 4.82 -19.20
CA PHE A 35 -7.55 5.87 -18.94
C PHE A 35 -6.96 7.00 -18.08
N TYR A 36 -6.23 6.65 -17.03
CA TYR A 36 -5.63 7.63 -16.13
C TYR A 36 -4.44 8.34 -16.75
N ASP A 37 -3.59 7.65 -17.51
CA ASP A 37 -2.49 8.23 -18.28
C ASP A 37 -3.00 9.24 -19.33
N SER A 38 -4.11 8.92 -20.00
CA SER A 38 -4.71 9.85 -20.96
C SER A 38 -5.14 11.17 -20.31
N MET A 39 -5.67 11.12 -19.08
CA MET A 39 -6.06 12.31 -18.32
C MET A 39 -4.88 13.01 -17.66
N GLU A 40 -3.81 12.27 -17.33
CA GLU A 40 -2.57 12.75 -16.72
C GLU A 40 -2.05 13.98 -17.47
N LYS A 41 -1.91 13.84 -18.79
CA LYS A 41 -1.40 14.86 -19.73
C LYS A 41 -2.13 16.19 -19.64
N SER A 42 -3.43 16.16 -19.33
CA SER A 42 -4.28 17.35 -19.28
C SER A 42 -4.48 17.92 -17.88
N CYS A 43 -4.07 17.21 -16.82
CA CYS A 43 -4.51 17.51 -15.45
C CYS A 43 -3.44 17.33 -14.38
N CYS A 44 -2.86 16.13 -14.31
CA CYS A 44 -2.03 15.72 -13.19
C CYS A 44 -0.54 15.89 -13.49
N CYS A 45 -0.14 16.04 -14.76
CA CYS A 45 1.26 16.06 -15.21
C CYS A 45 2.17 17.10 -14.52
N SER A 46 1.62 18.19 -14.01
CA SER A 46 2.37 19.23 -13.29
C SER A 46 2.44 19.03 -11.78
N LEU A 47 1.80 17.98 -11.26
CA LEU A 47 1.78 17.67 -9.84
C LEU A 47 3.05 16.90 -9.45
N GLN A 48 3.45 17.05 -8.19
CA GLN A 48 4.49 16.20 -7.62
C GLN A 48 3.95 14.76 -7.51
N HIS A 49 4.75 13.80 -7.98
CA HIS A 49 4.43 12.38 -7.93
C HIS A 49 5.38 11.64 -7.00
N VAL A 50 4.89 10.54 -6.43
CA VAL A 50 5.74 9.51 -5.81
C VAL A 50 5.73 8.31 -6.74
N ASP A 51 6.91 7.94 -7.21
CA ASP A 51 7.07 6.78 -8.09
C ASP A 51 6.77 5.50 -7.30
N LEU A 52 5.89 4.67 -7.86
CA LEU A 52 5.53 3.38 -7.31
C LEU A 52 6.30 2.27 -8.02
N PRO A 53 6.65 1.17 -7.34
CA PRO A 53 7.46 0.10 -7.92
C PRO A 53 6.84 -0.50 -9.18
N VAL A 54 7.61 -0.47 -10.26
CA VAL A 54 7.29 -1.09 -11.55
C VAL A 54 8.55 -1.77 -12.09
N PHE A 55 8.35 -2.79 -12.90
CA PHE A 55 9.44 -3.49 -13.56
C PHE A 55 10.26 -2.53 -14.43
N LYS A 56 11.58 -2.59 -14.27
CA LYS A 56 12.54 -1.85 -15.09
C LYS A 56 13.43 -2.87 -15.81
N PRO A 57 13.32 -2.99 -17.14
CA PRO A 57 14.14 -3.94 -17.89
C PRO A 57 15.61 -3.55 -17.80
N GLY A 58 16.47 -4.52 -17.50
CA GLY A 58 17.93 -4.35 -17.54
C GLY A 58 18.52 -4.56 -18.94
N THR A 59 17.74 -5.18 -19.84
CA THR A 59 18.11 -5.52 -21.21
C THR A 59 16.90 -5.40 -22.13
N ASP A 60 17.11 -5.27 -23.44
CA ASP A 60 16.01 -5.19 -24.43
C ASP A 60 15.20 -6.50 -24.56
N SER A 61 15.76 -7.63 -24.10
CA SER A 61 15.06 -8.91 -24.01
C SER A 61 14.48 -9.13 -22.61
N PHE A 62 13.16 -8.94 -22.46
CA PHE A 62 12.42 -9.26 -21.24
C PHE A 62 11.10 -9.97 -21.59
N GLN A 63 10.56 -10.76 -20.67
CA GLN A 63 9.37 -11.57 -20.90
C GLN A 63 8.42 -11.56 -19.68
N PRO A 64 7.12 -11.86 -19.88
CA PRO A 64 6.21 -12.09 -18.76
C PRO A 64 6.62 -13.36 -17.99
N SER A 65 6.62 -13.29 -16.66
CA SER A 65 6.75 -14.48 -15.82
C SER A 65 5.59 -15.45 -16.11
N PRO A 66 5.83 -16.77 -16.18
CA PRO A 66 4.77 -17.75 -16.28
C PRO A 66 3.77 -17.60 -15.12
N LEU A 67 2.48 -17.57 -15.42
CA LEU A 67 1.43 -17.56 -14.41
C LEU A 67 1.51 -18.85 -13.59
N VAL A 68 1.65 -18.72 -12.26
CA VAL A 68 1.52 -19.85 -11.35
C VAL A 68 0.06 -20.30 -11.40
N LYS A 69 -0.21 -21.42 -12.07
CA LYS A 69 -1.53 -22.06 -12.01
C LYS A 69 -1.73 -22.54 -10.56
N PRO A 70 -2.88 -22.25 -9.91
CA PRO A 70 -3.15 -22.83 -8.62
C PRO A 70 -3.14 -24.36 -8.77
N SER A 71 -2.20 -25.01 -8.11
CA SER A 71 -2.23 -26.45 -7.93
C SER A 71 -3.52 -26.78 -7.21
N ASN A 72 -4.43 -27.50 -7.88
CA ASN A 72 -5.61 -28.08 -7.25
C ASN A 72 -5.14 -28.94 -6.08
N VAL A 73 -5.20 -28.39 -4.86
CA VAL A 73 -5.06 -29.18 -3.64
C VAL A 73 -6.32 -30.01 -3.54
N ASN A 74 -6.27 -31.21 -4.11
CA ASN A 74 -7.26 -32.24 -3.84
C ASN A 74 -7.15 -32.57 -2.35
N LEU A 75 -8.07 -32.02 -1.55
CA LEU A 75 -8.39 -32.57 -0.23
C LEU A 75 -8.96 -33.98 -0.46
N ARG A 76 -8.07 -34.98 -0.41
CA ARG A 76 -8.45 -36.37 -0.19
C ARG A 76 -7.87 -36.81 1.14
N GLU A 77 -8.78 -37.21 2.03
CA GLU A 77 -8.51 -37.74 3.35
C GLU A 77 -7.57 -38.96 3.30
N GLY A 78 -6.55 -38.89 4.15
CA GLY A 78 -5.96 -39.99 4.91
C GLY A 78 -5.65 -41.33 4.23
N SER A 79 -4.37 -41.58 3.97
CA SER A 79 -3.69 -42.79 4.48
C SER A 79 -2.17 -42.66 4.36
N LYS A 80 -1.49 -43.18 5.38
CA LYS A 80 -0.06 -43.07 5.68
C LYS A 80 0.84 -43.74 4.62
N SER A 81 1.97 -43.14 4.26
CA SER A 81 3.32 -43.72 4.43
C SER A 81 4.42 -42.85 3.80
N ASP A 82 5.49 -42.75 4.59
CA ASP A 82 6.91 -42.67 4.27
C ASP A 82 7.60 -41.44 3.64
N ILE A 83 8.67 -41.12 4.38
CA ILE A 83 9.72 -40.13 4.24
C ILE A 83 10.60 -40.48 3.03
N THR A 84 10.90 -39.52 2.15
CA THR A 84 12.27 -39.26 1.62
C THR A 84 12.31 -38.04 0.68
N HIS A 85 13.29 -37.18 0.96
CA HIS A 85 14.07 -36.29 0.08
C HIS A 85 13.50 -35.68 -1.21
N GLY A 86 13.66 -34.36 -1.33
CA GLY A 86 13.58 -33.65 -2.61
C GLY A 86 13.76 -32.14 -2.49
N ILE A 87 14.91 -31.68 -1.99
CA ILE A 87 15.34 -30.28 -2.20
C ILE A 87 15.71 -30.18 -3.68
N GLY A 88 14.94 -29.41 -4.45
CA GLY A 88 15.21 -29.22 -5.87
C GLY A 88 14.31 -28.15 -6.45
N ASN A 89 14.82 -26.91 -6.43
CA ASN A 89 14.72 -25.94 -7.53
C ASN A 89 15.33 -24.59 -7.06
N LEU A 90 16.67 -24.55 -7.02
CA LEU A 90 17.42 -23.30 -7.06
C LEU A 90 18.10 -23.25 -8.43
N SER A 91 17.46 -22.61 -9.40
CA SER A 91 18.14 -22.21 -10.63
C SER A 91 18.85 -20.87 -10.35
N LEU A 92 20.13 -20.95 -9.97
CA LEU A 92 21.06 -19.82 -10.05
C LEU A 92 22.09 -20.17 -11.12
N ALA A 93 21.89 -19.66 -12.34
CA ALA A 93 22.91 -19.66 -13.37
C ALA A 93 23.74 -18.37 -13.24
N LEU A 94 24.86 -18.45 -12.53
CA LEU A 94 25.93 -17.45 -12.62
C LEU A 94 26.98 -17.99 -13.60
N SER A 95 26.94 -17.47 -14.83
CA SER A 95 28.02 -17.60 -15.80
C SER A 95 29.14 -16.65 -15.38
N LEU A 96 30.27 -17.17 -14.91
CA LEU A 96 31.55 -16.46 -14.91
C LEU A 96 32.67 -17.48 -15.20
N GLY A 97 33.43 -17.23 -16.25
CA GLY A 97 34.48 -18.12 -16.74
C GLY A 97 35.86 -17.88 -16.14
N GLN A 98 36.81 -18.68 -16.66
CA GLN A 98 38.27 -18.68 -16.44
C GLN A 98 38.68 -19.29 -15.09
N SER A 99 39.65 -20.19 -14.95
CA SER A 99 40.70 -20.71 -15.83
C SER A 99 41.46 -21.83 -15.06
N GLY A 100 42.24 -22.65 -15.76
CA GLY A 100 43.30 -23.50 -15.17
C GLY A 100 42.89 -24.95 -14.92
N SER A 101 43.18 -25.87 -15.83
CA SER A 101 44.45 -26.62 -15.85
C SER A 101 44.60 -27.57 -14.66
N SER A 102 44.22 -28.84 -14.84
CA SER A 102 45.12 -30.01 -14.88
C SER A 102 44.36 -31.30 -14.53
N ASP A 103 44.21 -32.17 -15.52
CA ASP A 103 43.99 -33.60 -15.32
C ASP A 103 45.31 -34.24 -14.88
N LEU A 104 45.26 -35.27 -14.02
CA LEU A 104 45.78 -36.62 -14.29
C LEU A 104 45.83 -37.51 -13.02
N PHE A 105 44.96 -38.53 -13.04
CA PHE A 105 45.11 -39.94 -12.58
C PHE A 105 45.22 -40.37 -11.10
N ALA A 106 44.36 -41.38 -10.86
CA ALA A 106 44.63 -42.72 -10.30
C ALA A 106 44.56 -42.95 -8.78
N SER A 107 43.53 -43.73 -8.42
CA SER A 107 43.58 -45.02 -7.71
C SER A 107 44.41 -45.13 -6.43
N THR A 108 43.80 -45.60 -5.34
CA THR A 108 43.87 -47.01 -4.86
C THR A 108 43.29 -47.13 -3.44
N ASN A 109 42.56 -48.22 -3.19
CA ASN A 109 42.05 -48.71 -1.91
C ASN A 109 43.13 -48.91 -0.83
N MET A 110 42.76 -48.80 0.45
CA MET A 110 42.70 -49.91 1.44
C MET A 110 42.76 -49.41 2.90
N ASN A 111 41.88 -50.02 3.69
CA ASN A 111 41.82 -50.22 5.14
C ASN A 111 43.15 -50.11 5.93
N THR A 112 43.09 -49.71 7.22
CA THR A 112 43.08 -50.64 8.39
C THR A 112 43.25 -49.84 9.71
N GLU A 113 42.61 -50.39 10.75
CA GLU A 113 42.46 -49.95 12.15
C GLU A 113 43.77 -49.68 12.93
N SER A 114 43.69 -48.88 14.01
CA SER A 114 44.03 -49.32 15.39
C SER A 114 43.97 -48.18 16.43
N LEU A 115 43.81 -48.62 17.69
CA LEU A 115 43.39 -47.95 18.92
C LEU A 115 44.53 -47.29 19.74
N ALA A 116 44.09 -46.60 20.82
CA ALA A 116 44.77 -46.23 22.09
C ALA A 116 45.22 -44.75 22.19
N GLU A 117 44.48 -43.89 22.92
CA GLU A 117 44.50 -43.65 24.38
C GLU A 117 45.68 -42.78 24.87
N ALA A 118 45.39 -41.55 25.33
CA ALA A 118 45.51 -41.13 26.74
C ALA A 118 45.73 -39.60 26.89
N SER A 119 44.79 -38.97 27.61
CA SER A 119 44.93 -37.89 28.59
C SER A 119 45.79 -36.65 28.28
N ASN A 120 45.14 -35.47 28.25
CA ASN A 120 45.38 -34.51 29.33
C ASN A 120 44.20 -33.54 29.50
N SER A 121 43.92 -33.21 30.76
CA SER A 121 42.82 -32.36 31.21
C SER A 121 43.32 -30.94 31.45
N HIS A 122 42.57 -29.92 31.03
CA HIS A 122 42.39 -28.66 31.77
C HIS A 122 41.21 -27.85 31.22
N PRO A 123 40.46 -27.12 32.07
CA PRO A 123 39.15 -26.58 31.77
C PRO A 123 39.24 -25.16 31.19
N GLN A 124 38.46 -24.84 30.15
CA GLN A 124 38.32 -23.47 29.64
C GLN A 124 36.86 -23.05 29.46
N GLU A 125 36.53 -22.01 30.23
CA GLU A 125 35.48 -21.00 30.11
C GLU A 125 34.54 -21.06 28.89
N ILE A 126 33.25 -21.05 29.22
CA ILE A 126 32.13 -20.78 28.32
C ILE A 126 32.24 -19.32 27.85
N ARG A 127 32.76 -19.12 26.63
CA ARG A 127 32.64 -17.85 25.90
C ARG A 127 31.45 -17.99 24.94
N LEU A 128 30.31 -17.42 25.33
CA LEU A 128 29.16 -17.26 24.42
C LEU A 128 29.57 -16.34 23.27
N THR A 129 29.78 -16.92 22.09
CA THR A 129 29.86 -16.18 20.82
C THR A 129 28.46 -15.69 20.45
N GLN A 130 28.35 -14.39 20.22
CA GLN A 130 27.14 -13.69 19.77
C GLN A 130 26.62 -14.30 18.46
N PRO A 131 25.30 -14.35 18.24
CA PRO A 131 24.75 -14.77 16.96
C PRO A 131 25.09 -13.71 15.90
N GLU A 132 25.64 -14.21 14.80
CA GLU A 132 25.99 -13.47 13.60
C GLU A 132 24.74 -12.78 13.03
N VAL A 133 24.82 -11.47 12.86
CA VAL A 133 23.75 -10.64 12.28
C VAL A 133 23.51 -11.11 10.85
N GLU A 134 22.39 -11.81 10.61
CA GLU A 134 21.88 -12.07 9.27
C GLU A 134 21.71 -10.72 8.56
N ARG A 135 22.63 -10.43 7.64
CA ARG A 135 22.52 -9.32 6.71
C ARG A 135 21.30 -9.59 5.85
N VAL A 136 20.27 -8.78 6.03
CA VAL A 136 19.12 -8.69 5.13
C VAL A 136 19.67 -8.42 3.74
N PHE A 137 19.71 -9.44 2.88
CA PHE A 137 19.99 -9.24 1.46
C PHE A 137 18.83 -8.40 0.91
N ASP A 138 19.16 -7.18 0.50
CA ASP A 138 18.26 -6.29 -0.23
C ASP A 138 17.69 -7.10 -1.42
N ARG A 139 16.37 -7.33 -1.42
CA ARG A 139 15.73 -8.24 -2.38
C ARG A 139 15.80 -7.60 -3.76
N GLN A 140 16.77 -8.02 -4.58
CA GLN A 140 16.91 -7.48 -5.92
C GLN A 140 15.73 -7.90 -6.79
N HIS A 141 15.02 -6.91 -7.35
CA HIS A 141 13.95 -7.14 -8.32
C HIS A 141 14.48 -7.74 -9.63
N SER A 142 13.67 -8.58 -10.28
CA SER A 142 13.99 -9.13 -11.60
C SER A 142 14.10 -8.03 -12.63
N THR A 143 15.11 -8.15 -13.50
CA THR A 143 15.38 -7.23 -14.61
C THR A 143 15.09 -7.84 -15.98
N THR A 144 14.72 -9.12 -16.03
CA THR A 144 14.43 -9.88 -17.26
C THR A 144 12.99 -10.39 -17.32
N GLU A 145 12.31 -10.49 -16.18
CA GLU A 145 10.94 -10.98 -16.09
C GLU A 145 10.05 -10.00 -15.33
N TYR A 146 8.84 -9.76 -15.85
CA TYR A 146 7.84 -8.91 -15.21
C TYR A 146 6.59 -9.70 -14.81
N LEU A 147 5.88 -9.21 -13.79
CA LEU A 147 4.59 -9.76 -13.38
C LEU A 147 3.51 -9.33 -14.39
N PRO A 148 2.78 -10.27 -15.03
CA PRO A 148 1.75 -9.92 -16.02
C PRO A 148 0.55 -9.18 -15.43
N ASP A 149 0.19 -9.50 -14.18
CA ASP A 149 -0.94 -8.95 -13.45
C ASP A 149 -0.46 -7.99 -12.34
N MET A 150 -1.36 -7.60 -11.44
CA MET A 150 -1.02 -6.75 -10.31
C MET A 150 -0.31 -7.54 -9.20
N ILE A 151 0.67 -6.89 -8.56
CA ILE A 151 1.35 -7.44 -7.39
C ILE A 151 0.37 -7.65 -6.23
N ASN A 152 0.48 -8.81 -5.60
CA ASN A 152 -0.36 -9.24 -4.49
C ASN A 152 0.39 -10.23 -3.56
N SER A 153 -0.28 -10.69 -2.50
CA SER A 153 0.31 -11.61 -1.50
C SER A 153 0.77 -12.95 -2.06
N ASP A 154 0.21 -13.38 -3.19
CA ASP A 154 0.47 -14.69 -3.80
C ASP A 154 1.48 -14.57 -4.94
N SER A 155 1.97 -13.35 -5.21
CA SER A 155 2.92 -13.09 -6.28
C SER A 155 4.32 -13.60 -5.91
N PRO A 156 5.10 -14.13 -6.88
CA PRO A 156 6.48 -14.52 -6.63
C PRO A 156 7.31 -13.33 -6.12
N SER A 157 8.22 -13.59 -5.19
CA SER A 157 9.11 -12.56 -4.65
C SER A 157 10.02 -11.99 -5.74
N GLY A 158 10.24 -10.68 -5.73
CA GLY A 158 11.16 -10.00 -6.66
C GLY A 158 10.58 -9.63 -8.03
N LEU A 159 9.34 -10.01 -8.34
CA LEU A 159 8.67 -9.61 -9.59
C LEU A 159 7.82 -8.35 -9.40
N LEU A 160 7.94 -7.41 -10.32
CA LEU A 160 7.15 -6.18 -10.36
C LEU A 160 6.28 -6.11 -11.61
N PRO A 161 5.12 -5.42 -11.55
CA PRO A 161 4.25 -5.25 -12.71
C PRO A 161 4.87 -4.29 -13.73
N LYS A 162 4.47 -4.42 -15.00
CA LYS A 162 4.95 -3.55 -16.09
C LYS A 162 4.53 -2.09 -15.94
N PHE A 163 3.38 -1.86 -15.31
CA PHE A 163 2.85 -0.53 -15.00
C PHE A 163 2.22 -0.54 -13.60
N SER A 164 2.13 0.63 -12.99
CA SER A 164 1.46 0.76 -11.70
C SER A 164 -0.06 0.91 -11.90
N SER A 165 -0.84 0.03 -11.27
CA SER A 165 -2.31 0.19 -11.16
C SER A 165 -2.72 1.21 -10.09
N TRP A 166 -1.74 1.76 -9.37
CA TRP A 166 -1.89 2.76 -8.32
C TRP A 166 -1.26 4.08 -8.78
N SER A 167 -1.65 5.21 -8.20
CA SER A 167 -0.99 6.49 -8.45
C SER A 167 -0.99 7.35 -7.20
N LEU A 168 0.13 7.96 -6.87
CA LEU A 168 0.27 8.86 -5.72
C LEU A 168 0.80 10.23 -6.18
N CYS A 169 0.00 11.27 -5.99
CA CYS A 169 0.35 12.63 -6.37
C CYS A 169 -0.05 13.65 -5.30
N ALA A 170 0.63 14.79 -5.28
CA ALA A 170 0.32 15.92 -4.41
C ALA A 170 -0.66 16.87 -5.09
N LEU A 171 -1.86 17.02 -4.51
CA LEU A 171 -2.89 17.92 -4.99
C LEU A 171 -2.52 19.40 -4.78
N GLY A 172 -1.66 19.73 -3.82
CA GLY A 172 -1.32 21.11 -3.49
C GLY A 172 -0.91 21.23 -2.04
N LYS A 173 -0.75 22.47 -1.56
CA LYS A 173 -0.31 22.72 -0.18
C LYS A 173 -1.38 22.35 0.85
N THR A 174 -0.98 21.78 1.99
CA THR A 174 -1.90 21.48 3.10
C THR A 174 -2.63 22.73 3.60
N SER A 175 -1.99 23.90 3.51
CA SER A 175 -2.59 25.19 3.86
C SER A 175 -3.76 25.62 2.97
N SER A 176 -3.93 25.03 1.77
CA SER A 176 -5.08 25.31 0.92
C SER A 176 -6.35 24.56 1.36
N TYR A 177 -6.22 23.58 2.27
CA TYR A 177 -7.38 22.87 2.80
C TYR A 177 -7.99 23.66 3.97
N VAL A 178 -9.22 24.11 3.79
CA VAL A 178 -10.00 24.80 4.82
C VAL A 178 -11.14 23.89 5.29
N HIS A 179 -11.15 23.52 6.56
CA HIS A 179 -12.12 22.55 7.10
C HIS A 179 -13.59 22.98 6.96
N SER A 180 -13.88 24.29 6.94
CA SER A 180 -15.24 24.80 6.73
C SER A 180 -15.70 24.75 5.27
N GLN A 181 -14.78 24.63 4.30
CA GLN A 181 -15.08 24.59 2.87
C GLN A 181 -14.95 23.18 2.27
N GLY A 182 -14.05 22.37 2.82
CA GLY A 182 -13.72 21.05 2.27
C GLY A 182 -12.80 21.15 1.06
N LEU A 183 -12.70 20.06 0.30
CA LEU A 183 -11.97 20.03 -0.96
C LEU A 183 -12.83 20.55 -2.10
N ASP A 184 -12.29 21.48 -2.89
CA ASP A 184 -12.93 21.97 -4.11
C ASP A 184 -12.58 21.04 -5.29
N LEU A 185 -13.28 19.91 -5.36
CA LEU A 185 -13.12 18.89 -6.40
C LEU A 185 -14.49 18.53 -7.00
N PRO A 186 -14.57 18.25 -8.31
CA PRO A 186 -15.83 17.94 -8.96
C PRO A 186 -16.42 16.60 -8.53
N GLY A 187 -17.74 16.46 -8.66
CA GLY A 187 -18.45 15.19 -8.48
C GLY A 187 -18.87 14.88 -7.04
N PHE A 188 -18.36 15.61 -6.04
CA PHE A 188 -18.75 15.39 -4.65
C PHE A 188 -20.22 15.73 -4.39
N PHE A 189 -20.91 14.91 -3.60
CA PHE A 189 -22.21 15.32 -3.05
C PHE A 189 -22.02 16.53 -2.14
N HIS A 190 -23.02 17.41 -2.13
CA HIS A 190 -23.04 18.56 -1.25
C HIS A 190 -22.84 18.14 0.20
N GLY A 191 -21.84 18.72 0.88
CA GLY A 191 -21.58 18.41 2.28
C GLY A 191 -20.72 17.16 2.53
N SER A 192 -20.16 16.52 1.50
CA SER A 192 -19.43 15.24 1.61
C SER A 192 -17.96 15.27 1.18
N ASN A 193 -17.43 16.46 0.89
CA ASN A 193 -16.08 16.74 0.40
C ASN A 193 -15.08 17.09 1.53
N PHE A 194 -15.33 16.63 2.75
CA PHE A 194 -14.55 16.99 3.92
C PHE A 194 -13.67 15.84 4.41
N LEU A 195 -12.40 16.15 4.68
CA LEU A 195 -11.47 15.27 5.35
C LEU A 195 -11.73 15.28 6.86
N LEU A 196 -11.36 14.18 7.51
CA LEU A 196 -11.55 13.97 8.94
C LEU A 196 -10.28 14.33 9.72
N PRO A 197 -10.42 15.02 10.86
CA PRO A 197 -9.29 15.34 11.72
C PRO A 197 -8.77 14.09 12.42
N TRP A 198 -7.46 13.88 12.31
CA TRP A 198 -6.66 12.93 13.06
C TRP A 198 -5.73 13.72 13.97
N ASP A 199 -6.07 13.76 15.26
CA ASP A 199 -5.25 14.41 16.29
C ASP A 199 -4.18 13.42 16.79
N ILE A 200 -2.91 13.82 16.70
CA ILE A 200 -1.73 13.06 17.11
C ILE A 200 -1.07 13.80 18.26
N SER A 201 -0.98 13.15 19.42
CA SER A 201 -0.30 13.70 20.60
C SER A 201 1.17 13.27 20.60
N LEU A 202 2.07 14.25 20.46
CA LEU A 202 3.51 14.04 20.46
C LEU A 202 4.07 14.35 21.84
N ARG A 203 4.77 13.40 22.45
CA ARG A 203 5.57 13.67 23.65
C ARG A 203 6.95 14.16 23.23
N MET A 204 7.30 15.39 23.59
CA MET A 204 8.59 16.00 23.25
C MET A 204 9.45 16.19 24.50
N GLU A 205 10.76 15.97 24.35
CA GLU A 205 11.77 16.42 25.32
C GLU A 205 12.01 17.93 25.14
N LYS A 206 12.22 18.64 26.26
CA LYS A 206 11.99 20.10 26.41
C LYS A 206 13.00 21.02 25.68
N ASP A 207 13.99 20.49 24.97
CA ASP A 207 15.22 21.25 24.63
C ASP A 207 15.47 21.62 23.15
N LYS A 208 14.53 21.41 22.22
CA LYS A 208 14.81 21.58 20.77
C LYS A 208 13.86 22.48 19.95
N TRP A 209 13.29 23.55 20.52
CA TRP A 209 12.55 24.55 19.72
C TRP A 209 12.93 26.01 20.07
N PRO A 210 13.28 26.86 19.08
CA PRO A 210 13.33 28.31 19.28
C PRO A 210 11.90 28.84 19.40
N GLY A 211 11.62 29.50 20.53
CA GLY A 211 10.29 29.91 20.96
C GLY A 211 9.54 30.78 19.94
N LEU A 212 8.44 30.26 19.42
CA LEU A 212 7.41 31.06 18.79
C LEU A 212 6.57 31.72 19.90
N GLY A 213 6.94 32.93 20.28
CA GLY A 213 6.07 33.87 20.99
C GLY A 213 6.58 34.34 22.35
N GLU A 214 7.36 35.41 22.35
CA GLU A 214 7.36 36.34 23.49
C GLU A 214 6.88 37.72 23.02
N ALA A 215 5.58 37.96 23.19
CA ALA A 215 5.08 39.30 23.43
C ALA A 215 3.92 39.25 24.43
N ASN A 216 4.15 39.91 25.57
CA ASN A 216 3.19 40.35 26.58
C ASN A 216 2.74 39.39 27.70
N LYS A 217 3.61 39.42 28.71
CA LYS A 217 3.39 39.37 30.16
C LYS A 217 1.97 39.67 30.71
N LYS A 218 1.65 38.84 31.72
CA LYS A 218 0.85 39.06 32.95
C LYS A 218 -0.66 38.82 32.87
N THR A 219 -1.10 37.71 33.48
CA THR A 219 -1.99 37.68 34.66
C THR A 219 -1.89 36.31 35.34
N LYS A 220 -1.69 36.31 36.68
CA LYS A 220 -1.65 35.13 37.56
C LYS A 220 -3.01 34.44 37.62
N GLN A 221 -3.06 33.12 37.44
CA GLN A 221 -3.91 32.23 38.25
C GLN A 221 -3.35 30.80 38.29
N LYS A 222 -3.21 30.29 39.51
CA LYS A 222 -2.77 28.92 39.81
C LYS A 222 -3.78 27.90 39.28
N ARG A 223 -3.32 27.01 38.40
CA ARG A 223 -3.77 25.61 38.36
C ARG A 223 -2.54 24.74 38.23
N ILE A 224 -2.39 23.82 39.18
CA ILE A 224 -1.42 22.72 39.10
C ILE A 224 -1.88 21.87 37.92
N GLN A 225 -1.31 22.11 36.74
CA GLN A 225 -1.49 21.27 35.56
C GLN A 225 -0.13 20.66 35.26
N LYS A 226 -0.08 19.34 35.41
CA LYS A 226 1.04 18.46 35.10
C LYS A 226 1.63 18.90 33.74
N GLU A 227 2.80 19.53 33.76
CA GLU A 227 3.56 19.93 32.58
C GLU A 227 4.01 18.67 31.83
N SER A 228 3.16 18.11 30.96
CA SER A 228 3.64 17.22 29.89
C SER A 228 3.99 18.11 28.70
N GLY A 229 5.22 17.99 28.18
CA GLY A 229 5.64 18.58 26.91
C GLY A 229 4.92 17.91 25.72
N GLU A 230 3.60 17.87 25.76
CA GLU A 230 2.75 17.15 24.82
C GLU A 230 2.19 18.12 23.77
N VAL A 231 2.69 18.02 22.55
CA VAL A 231 2.27 18.83 21.41
C VAL A 231 1.25 18.05 20.60
N ASN A 232 0.04 18.59 20.44
CA ASN A 232 -0.98 17.99 19.59
C ASN A 232 -0.85 18.51 18.16
N VAL A 233 -0.66 17.61 17.20
CA VAL A 233 -0.64 17.90 15.76
C VAL A 233 -1.90 17.34 15.12
N ARG A 234 -2.51 18.10 14.21
CA ARG A 234 -3.71 17.67 13.48
C ARG A 234 -3.39 17.37 12.03
N VAL A 235 -3.56 16.12 11.63
CA VAL A 235 -3.51 15.66 10.23
C VAL A 235 -4.95 15.53 9.73
N TYR A 236 -5.22 15.83 8.46
CA TYR A 236 -6.54 15.54 7.87
C TYR A 236 -6.45 14.38 6.89
N ILE A 237 -7.34 13.40 7.03
CA ILE A 237 -7.35 12.19 6.19
C ILE A 237 -8.75 11.89 5.64
N GLY A 238 -8.83 11.19 4.53
CA GLY A 238 -10.13 10.84 3.92
C GLY A 238 -10.06 9.60 3.03
N VAL A 239 -11.18 8.87 2.99
CA VAL A 239 -11.38 7.70 2.13
C VAL A 239 -12.56 8.01 1.20
N GLU A 240 -12.28 8.12 -0.09
CA GLU A 240 -13.23 8.55 -1.11
C GLU A 240 -13.81 7.37 -1.89
N TYR A 241 -15.13 7.40 -2.03
CA TYR A 241 -15.89 6.51 -2.90
C TYR A 241 -16.36 7.25 -4.15
N GLU A 242 -16.36 6.54 -5.29
CA GLU A 242 -16.82 7.04 -6.58
C GLU A 242 -17.78 6.00 -7.21
N CYS A 243 -18.94 6.46 -7.72
CA CYS A 243 -19.87 5.58 -8.44
C CYS A 243 -19.77 5.74 -9.96
N PRO A 244 -20.30 4.80 -10.77
CA PRO A 244 -20.25 4.87 -12.23
C PRO A 244 -20.86 6.13 -12.88
N ARG A 245 -21.64 6.92 -12.13
CA ARG A 245 -22.16 8.22 -12.57
C ARG A 245 -21.21 9.39 -12.31
N GLY A 246 -20.07 9.14 -11.66
CA GLY A 246 -19.13 10.16 -11.22
C GLY A 246 -19.51 10.87 -9.93
N HIS A 247 -20.49 10.39 -9.17
CA HIS A 247 -20.74 10.95 -7.84
C HIS A 247 -19.67 10.47 -6.86
N ARG A 248 -19.18 11.38 -6.03
CA ARG A 248 -18.11 11.17 -5.06
C ARG A 248 -18.54 11.56 -3.66
N PHE A 249 -17.94 10.93 -2.67
CA PHE A 249 -18.15 11.27 -1.25
C PHE A 249 -17.06 10.65 -0.39
N PHE A 250 -16.74 11.30 0.73
CA PHE A 250 -15.92 10.70 1.79
C PHE A 250 -16.78 9.86 2.73
N SER A 251 -16.17 8.81 3.29
CA SER A 251 -16.74 8.02 4.38
C SER A 251 -16.02 8.30 5.70
N SER A 252 -16.77 8.43 6.80
CA SER A 252 -16.24 8.52 8.17
C SER A 252 -16.11 7.17 8.88
N GLY A 253 -16.59 6.11 8.26
CA GLY A 253 -16.40 4.74 8.71
C GLY A 253 -17.01 3.75 7.72
N PRO A 254 -17.04 2.45 8.04
CA PRO A 254 -17.50 1.42 7.11
C PRO A 254 -18.91 1.66 6.56
N ASP A 255 -19.84 2.06 7.41
CA ASP A 255 -21.26 2.24 7.05
C ASP A 255 -21.71 3.71 7.09
N LYS A 256 -20.77 4.66 7.17
CA LYS A 256 -21.09 6.07 7.47
C LYS A 256 -20.43 7.04 6.52
N LEU A 257 -21.25 7.68 5.69
CA LEU A 257 -20.82 8.79 4.83
C LEU A 257 -20.56 10.07 5.66
N VAL A 258 -19.52 10.83 5.30
CA VAL A 258 -19.23 12.15 5.88
C VAL A 258 -20.31 13.14 5.45
N LYS A 259 -21.03 13.71 6.42
CA LYS A 259 -21.98 14.80 6.17
C LYS A 259 -21.63 16.02 7.01
N MET A 260 -21.64 17.17 6.35
CA MET A 260 -21.62 18.46 7.04
C MET A 260 -22.83 18.59 7.97
N SER A 261 -22.58 19.06 9.20
CA SER A 261 -23.64 19.57 10.06
C SER A 261 -24.18 20.89 9.48
N SER A 262 -25.42 21.25 9.82
CA SER A 262 -26.01 22.57 9.49
C SER A 262 -25.19 23.76 9.99
N SER A 263 -24.29 23.51 10.95
CA SER A 263 -23.35 24.47 11.54
C SER A 263 -22.00 24.55 10.82
N SER A 264 -21.88 24.08 9.58
CA SER A 264 -20.65 24.15 8.78
C SER A 264 -19.42 23.55 9.48
N ASN A 265 -19.61 22.50 10.31
CA ASN A 265 -18.53 21.71 10.89
C ASN A 265 -18.78 20.20 10.71
N VAL A 266 -17.72 19.44 10.43
CA VAL A 266 -17.76 17.96 10.46
C VAL A 266 -17.58 17.52 11.91
N LYS A 267 -18.56 16.78 12.44
CA LYS A 267 -18.52 16.29 13.83
C LYS A 267 -17.71 15.00 14.01
N ASP A 268 -17.48 14.29 12.91
CA ASP A 268 -16.75 13.02 12.91
C ASP A 268 -15.25 13.26 12.95
N ASN A 269 -14.53 12.38 13.65
CA ASN A 269 -13.07 12.32 13.65
C ASN A 269 -12.57 11.13 12.82
N ALA A 270 -11.26 11.04 12.63
CA ALA A 270 -10.62 10.02 11.82
C ALA A 270 -10.54 8.63 12.47
N HIS A 271 -10.95 8.45 13.74
CA HIS A 271 -10.68 7.23 14.50
C HIS A 271 -11.13 5.95 13.78
N LYS A 272 -12.32 5.94 13.18
CA LYS A 272 -12.84 4.77 12.47
C LYS A 272 -12.01 4.43 11.23
N LEU A 273 -11.46 5.41 10.52
CA LEU A 273 -10.56 5.17 9.38
C LEU A 273 -9.21 4.57 9.80
N LEU A 274 -8.81 4.78 11.05
CA LEU A 274 -7.56 4.25 11.60
C LEU A 274 -7.74 2.81 12.14
N THR A 275 -8.90 2.52 12.74
CA THR A 275 -9.10 1.29 13.52
C THR A 275 -9.93 0.21 12.83
N SER A 276 -10.60 0.52 11.71
CA SER A 276 -11.56 -0.37 11.06
C SER A 276 -11.23 -0.55 9.59
N ASP A 277 -11.50 -1.77 9.08
CA ASP A 277 -11.41 -2.05 7.65
C ASP A 277 -12.54 -1.29 6.94
N MET A 278 -12.24 -0.67 5.81
CA MET A 278 -13.20 0.10 5.03
C MET A 278 -13.71 -0.75 3.86
N PRO A 279 -15.02 -0.85 3.61
CA PRO A 279 -15.53 -1.69 2.55
C PRO A 279 -15.05 -1.18 1.19
N LEU A 280 -14.64 -2.07 0.30
CA LEU A 280 -14.21 -1.69 -1.05
C LEU A 280 -15.39 -1.16 -1.88
N PHE A 281 -16.60 -1.63 -1.57
CA PHE A 281 -17.83 -1.26 -2.26
C PHE A 281 -18.91 -0.84 -1.27
N CYS A 282 -19.69 0.18 -1.62
CA CYS A 282 -20.83 0.62 -0.81
C CYS A 282 -21.96 1.17 -1.68
N SER A 283 -23.14 1.35 -1.10
CA SER A 283 -24.26 1.97 -1.82
C SER A 283 -24.07 3.49 -1.99
N CYS A 284 -24.15 3.97 -3.22
CA CYS A 284 -24.14 5.40 -3.54
C CYS A 284 -25.50 6.03 -3.18
N PRO A 285 -25.53 7.18 -2.47
CA PRO A 285 -26.76 7.92 -2.13
C PRO A 285 -27.55 8.58 -3.29
N CYS A 286 -27.41 8.10 -4.52
CA CYS A 286 -28.07 8.70 -5.69
C CYS A 286 -29.58 8.38 -5.75
N ARG A 287 -30.40 9.35 -6.18
CA ARG A 287 -31.86 9.39 -5.98
C ARG A 287 -32.70 8.31 -6.68
N THR A 288 -32.25 7.73 -7.80
CA THR A 288 -33.16 7.03 -8.74
C THR A 288 -32.99 5.51 -8.85
N LYS A 289 -31.90 4.97 -8.30
CA LYS A 289 -31.57 3.56 -8.05
C LYS A 289 -30.16 3.63 -7.46
N GLY A 290 -29.92 3.03 -6.30
CA GLY A 290 -28.57 3.03 -5.73
C GLY A 290 -27.60 2.50 -6.79
N HIS A 291 -26.51 3.21 -7.04
CA HIS A 291 -25.38 2.65 -7.78
C HIS A 291 -24.38 2.15 -6.76
N MET A 292 -23.66 1.08 -7.04
CA MET A 292 -22.57 0.70 -6.17
C MET A 292 -21.41 1.68 -6.40
N ALA A 293 -20.98 2.35 -5.35
CA ALA A 293 -19.75 3.13 -5.34
C ALA A 293 -18.58 2.22 -4.98
N GLN A 294 -17.39 2.58 -5.41
CA GLN A 294 -16.15 1.89 -5.10
C GLN A 294 -15.18 2.85 -4.45
N LEU A 295 -14.42 2.36 -3.47
CA LEU A 295 -13.32 3.10 -2.87
C LEU A 295 -12.24 3.30 -3.93
N MET A 296 -12.05 4.56 -4.36
CA MET A 296 -11.16 4.89 -5.48
C MET A 296 -9.97 5.74 -5.05
N ARG A 297 -10.05 6.50 -3.95
CA ARG A 297 -8.96 7.38 -3.52
C ARG A 297 -8.83 7.47 -2.01
N VAL A 298 -7.61 7.67 -1.56
CA VAL A 298 -7.25 7.96 -0.17
C VAL A 298 -6.51 9.29 -0.13
N TYR A 299 -6.88 10.14 0.82
CA TYR A 299 -6.33 11.48 1.00
C TYR A 299 -5.61 11.57 2.35
N ALA A 300 -4.46 12.23 2.36
CA ALA A 300 -3.75 12.59 3.57
C ALA A 300 -3.14 13.98 3.42
N ALA A 301 -3.37 14.86 4.39
CA ALA A 301 -2.85 16.22 4.40
C ALA A 301 -1.93 16.42 5.61
N PRO A 302 -0.68 15.89 5.56
CA PRO A 302 0.32 16.13 6.60
C PRO A 302 0.63 17.65 6.73
N PRO A 303 0.57 18.21 7.94
CA PRO A 303 1.02 19.58 8.18
C PRO A 303 2.55 19.67 8.20
N GLU A 304 3.07 20.90 8.12
CA GLU A 304 4.52 21.18 8.25
C GLU A 304 4.95 21.05 9.71
N CYS A 305 5.29 19.83 10.13
CA CYS A 305 5.64 19.50 11.52
C CYS A 305 6.60 18.29 11.55
N PRO A 306 7.27 18.00 12.67
CA PRO A 306 8.32 16.98 12.77
C PRO A 306 7.79 15.54 12.86
N ILE A 307 6.76 15.22 12.07
CA ILE A 307 6.28 13.86 11.89
C ILE A 307 6.29 13.51 10.41
N THR A 308 6.59 12.26 10.11
CA THR A 308 6.41 11.70 8.77
C THR A 308 5.11 10.91 8.76
N VAL A 309 4.11 11.37 8.01
CA VAL A 309 2.88 10.59 7.76
C VAL A 309 3.18 9.54 6.70
N THR A 310 2.67 8.33 6.88
CA THR A 310 2.90 7.20 5.97
C THR A 310 1.60 6.58 5.48
N LEU A 311 1.63 6.03 4.26
CA LEU A 311 0.54 5.22 3.71
C LEU A 311 1.00 3.76 3.53
N ASN A 312 0.21 2.81 4.05
CA ASN A 312 0.38 1.38 3.83
C ASN A 312 -0.90 0.74 3.26
N PRO A 313 -1.25 1.04 1.99
CA PRO A 313 -2.50 0.60 1.40
C PRO A 313 -2.48 -0.91 1.11
N VAL A 314 -3.43 -1.64 1.69
CA VAL A 314 -3.64 -3.07 1.43
C VAL A 314 -5.12 -3.30 1.16
N VAL A 315 -5.44 -3.81 -0.03
CA VAL A 315 -6.83 -4.11 -0.43
C VAL A 315 -7.01 -5.60 -0.60
N GLN A 316 -8.04 -6.14 0.03
CA GLN A 316 -8.53 -7.50 -0.19
C GLN A 316 -9.84 -7.41 -0.98
N PRO A 317 -9.88 -7.71 -2.29
CA PRO A 317 -11.08 -7.52 -3.13
C PRO A 317 -12.08 -8.69 -3.08
N ALA A 318 -11.76 -9.76 -2.35
CA ALA A 318 -12.68 -10.86 -2.07
C ALA A 318 -13.12 -10.83 -0.61
N HIS A 319 -14.02 -11.75 -0.21
CA HIS A 319 -14.46 -11.85 1.18
C HIS A 319 -13.27 -11.84 2.15
N PRO A 320 -13.37 -11.09 3.28
CA PRO A 320 -12.33 -11.08 4.31
C PRO A 320 -11.91 -12.52 4.63
N HIS A 321 -10.59 -12.78 4.61
CA HIS A 321 -9.95 -14.08 4.84
C HIS A 321 -9.84 -15.08 3.68
N HIS A 322 -10.33 -14.79 2.47
CA HIS A 322 -10.30 -15.76 1.35
C HIS A 322 -9.66 -15.26 0.05
N GLY A 323 -9.26 -13.99 -0.04
CA GLY A 323 -8.62 -13.43 -1.24
C GLY A 323 -7.20 -12.90 -1.01
N PRO A 324 -6.40 -12.76 -2.07
CA PRO A 324 -5.07 -12.18 -1.97
C PRO A 324 -5.12 -10.70 -1.58
N ASN A 325 -4.07 -10.24 -0.91
CA ASN A 325 -3.90 -8.84 -0.55
C ASN A 325 -3.14 -8.11 -1.67
N PHE A 326 -3.74 -7.07 -2.23
CA PHE A 326 -3.15 -6.20 -3.24
C PHE A 326 -2.55 -4.95 -2.61
N TYR A 327 -1.38 -4.56 -3.08
CA TYR A 327 -0.63 -3.41 -2.58
C TYR A 327 0.18 -2.77 -3.73
N PRO A 328 0.77 -1.57 -3.55
CA PRO A 328 1.52 -0.87 -4.60
C PRO A 328 2.89 -1.47 -4.94
N GLY A 329 3.37 -2.40 -4.13
CA GLY A 329 4.67 -3.08 -4.30
C GLY A 329 5.84 -2.49 -3.51
N ASN A 330 5.61 -1.46 -2.69
CA ASN A 330 6.64 -0.93 -1.79
C ASN A 330 6.92 -1.91 -0.64
N ASP A 331 8.20 -2.12 -0.32
CA ASP A 331 8.61 -2.94 0.83
C ASP A 331 8.28 -2.25 2.17
N ASP A 332 8.44 -0.92 2.20
CA ASP A 332 8.14 -0.08 3.36
C ASP A 332 6.88 0.78 3.13
N PRO A 333 6.19 1.21 4.22
CA PRO A 333 5.13 2.20 4.13
C PRO A 333 5.58 3.47 3.39
N ILE A 334 4.73 3.95 2.49
CA ILE A 334 5.01 5.10 1.63
C ILE A 334 5.06 6.37 2.47
N LYS A 335 6.25 6.98 2.60
CA LYS A 335 6.46 8.21 3.35
C LYS A 335 5.97 9.42 2.56
N LEU A 336 5.12 10.24 3.16
CA LEU A 336 4.57 11.45 2.56
C LEU A 336 5.39 12.66 2.97
N SER A 337 5.72 13.52 2.00
CA SER A 337 6.34 14.81 2.34
C SER A 337 5.35 15.69 3.10
N PRO A 338 5.80 16.43 4.14
CA PRO A 338 4.92 17.34 4.86
C PRO A 338 4.50 18.53 3.98
N GLY A 339 3.42 19.21 4.39
CA GLY A 339 2.97 20.46 3.78
C GLY A 339 2.22 20.32 2.46
N ASN A 340 1.95 19.10 2.01
CA ASN A 340 1.15 18.81 0.81
C ASN A 340 -0.06 17.91 1.12
N ILE A 341 -1.15 18.11 0.39
CA ILE A 341 -2.30 17.20 0.35
C ILE A 341 -1.98 16.10 -0.65
N TRP A 342 -1.83 14.88 -0.18
CA TRP A 342 -1.53 13.70 -0.98
C TRP A 342 -2.79 12.93 -1.32
N VAL A 343 -2.85 12.42 -2.56
CA VAL A 343 -3.94 11.60 -3.07
C VAL A 343 -3.36 10.32 -3.63
N LEU A 344 -3.69 9.19 -3.00
CA LEU A 344 -3.45 7.85 -3.51
C LEU A 344 -4.70 7.39 -4.26
N ARG A 345 -4.60 7.17 -5.57
CA ARG A 345 -5.63 6.52 -6.37
C ARG A 345 -5.43 5.00 -6.34
N LEU A 346 -6.51 4.30 -6.03
CA LEU A 346 -6.57 2.84 -5.96
C LEU A 346 -6.95 2.22 -7.33
N PRO A 347 -6.63 0.95 -7.55
CA PRO A 347 -7.04 0.22 -8.74
C PRO A 347 -8.56 0.21 -8.94
N HIS A 348 -8.99 0.31 -10.20
CA HIS A 348 -10.39 0.20 -10.56
C HIS A 348 -10.84 -1.27 -10.61
N ILE A 349 -9.97 -2.14 -11.13
CA ILE A 349 -10.15 -3.59 -11.05
C ILE A 349 -8.93 -4.24 -10.40
N TYR A 350 -9.12 -5.40 -9.78
CA TYR A 350 -8.04 -6.14 -9.14
C TYR A 350 -7.87 -7.47 -9.87
N VAL A 351 -6.66 -7.73 -10.38
CA VAL A 351 -6.36 -8.94 -11.15
C VAL A 351 -5.11 -9.59 -10.59
N GLY A 352 -5.20 -10.88 -10.28
CA GLY A 352 -4.07 -11.69 -9.80
C GLY A 352 -4.21 -13.13 -10.27
N ASN A 353 -3.09 -13.73 -10.71
CA ASN A 353 -3.02 -15.11 -11.21
C ASN A 353 -4.04 -15.40 -12.32
N GLY A 354 -4.27 -14.44 -13.22
CA GLY A 354 -5.23 -14.52 -14.32
C GLY A 354 -6.71 -14.41 -13.90
N HIS A 355 -6.99 -14.21 -12.60
CA HIS A 355 -8.35 -14.07 -12.08
C HIS A 355 -8.69 -12.60 -11.83
N VAL A 356 -9.85 -12.16 -12.35
CA VAL A 356 -10.37 -10.81 -12.15
C VAL A 356 -11.32 -10.81 -10.95
N HIS A 357 -11.01 -10.02 -9.92
CA HIS A 357 -11.91 -9.78 -8.80
C HIS A 357 -12.91 -8.69 -9.17
N SER A 358 -14.09 -9.12 -9.59
CA SER A 358 -15.14 -8.24 -10.07
C SER A 358 -15.93 -7.59 -8.93
N LYS A 359 -16.38 -6.37 -9.21
CA LYS A 359 -17.34 -5.66 -8.38
C LYS A 359 -18.65 -6.46 -8.23
N PRO A 360 -19.24 -6.52 -7.03
CA PRO A 360 -20.51 -7.21 -6.84
C PRO A 360 -21.64 -6.57 -7.67
N ASN A 361 -22.53 -7.41 -8.18
CA ASN A 361 -23.76 -6.95 -8.83
C ASN A 361 -24.89 -6.70 -7.82
N ASP A 362 -24.83 -7.33 -6.64
CA ASP A 362 -25.83 -7.22 -5.58
C ASP A 362 -25.36 -6.29 -4.45
N PHE A 363 -26.22 -5.38 -4.02
CA PHE A 363 -26.01 -4.51 -2.86
C PHE A 363 -25.91 -5.28 -1.54
N ASN A 364 -26.41 -6.51 -1.46
CA ASN A 364 -26.24 -7.35 -0.28
C ASN A 364 -24.79 -7.86 -0.11
N GLN A 365 -23.96 -7.74 -1.16
CA GLN A 365 -22.56 -8.18 -1.16
C GLN A 365 -21.57 -7.00 -0.98
N GLN A 366 -21.99 -5.92 -0.32
CA GLN A 366 -21.09 -4.78 -0.02
C GLN A 366 -19.85 -5.16 0.80
N ASN A 367 -19.93 -6.25 1.57
CA ASN A 367 -18.80 -6.79 2.33
C ASN A 367 -17.82 -7.62 1.48
N LEU A 368 -18.02 -7.71 0.16
CA LEU A 368 -17.12 -8.39 -0.76
C LEU A 368 -15.90 -7.51 -1.01
N GLY A 369 -15.01 -7.50 -0.03
CA GLY A 369 -13.72 -6.84 -0.08
C GLY A 369 -13.62 -5.56 0.73
N CYS A 370 -12.40 -5.25 1.15
CA CYS A 370 -12.09 -4.13 2.00
C CYS A 370 -10.71 -3.54 1.68
N LEU A 371 -10.56 -2.28 2.02
CA LEU A 371 -9.27 -1.67 2.34
C LEU A 371 -8.98 -1.99 3.81
N ASN A 372 -7.89 -2.68 4.07
CA ASN A 372 -7.51 -3.09 5.42
C ASN A 372 -7.17 -1.85 6.27
N LYS A 373 -7.50 -1.92 7.55
CA LYS A 373 -7.10 -0.93 8.56
C LYS A 373 -5.58 -0.81 8.63
N GLY A 374 -5.10 0.32 9.17
CA GLY A 374 -3.67 0.59 9.28
C GLY A 374 -3.04 1.18 8.02
N ILE A 375 -3.85 1.63 7.05
CA ILE A 375 -3.36 2.41 5.90
C ILE A 375 -2.65 3.69 6.34
N PHE A 376 -3.16 4.41 7.34
CA PHE A 376 -2.53 5.64 7.82
C PHE A 376 -1.62 5.34 9.01
N GLY A 377 -0.37 5.79 8.92
CA GLY A 377 0.61 5.72 10.00
C GLY A 377 1.35 7.05 10.17
N TYR A 378 2.09 7.18 11.26
CA TYR A 378 3.03 8.27 11.47
C TYR A 378 4.28 7.79 12.18
N GLN A 379 5.40 8.46 11.91
CA GLN A 379 6.68 8.25 12.57
C GLN A 379 7.21 9.59 13.08
N HIS A 380 7.85 9.59 14.25
CA HIS A 380 8.56 10.75 14.75
C HIS A 380 9.84 10.93 13.95
N ILE A 381 10.11 12.16 13.50
CA ILE A 381 11.42 12.52 13.00
C ILE A 381 12.29 12.74 14.23
N MET A 382 13.00 11.70 14.67
CA MET A 382 14.08 11.88 15.65
C MET A 382 15.26 12.46 14.88
N ASP A 383 15.59 13.73 15.14
CA ASP A 383 16.82 14.33 14.64
C ASP A 383 18.00 13.47 15.12
N THR A 384 18.69 12.83 14.17
CA THR A 384 19.94 12.11 14.41
C THR A 384 21.09 13.09 14.60
#